data_AF-A0A944Y871-F1
#
_entry.id   AF-A0A944Y871-F1
#
_cell.length_a   1.000
_cell.length_b   1.000
_cell.length_c   1.000
_cell.angle_alpha   90.00
_cell.angle_beta   90.00
_cell.angle_gamma   90.00
#
_symmetry.space_group_name_H-M   'P 1'
#
loop_
_entity.id
_entity.type
_entity.pdbx_description
1 polymer ?
#
loop_
_entity_poly.entity_id
_entity_poly.type
_entity_poly.pdbx_seq_one_letter_code
_entity_poly.pdbx_strand_id
1 'polypeptide(L)'
;MSSRSANAGGASVEAAKKYPEHAFAGSKKLSDKIVDKYTPKVGVYTGSFDPPHAGHENIVRQMKEKFGLDKVYIVPDRTTAYKPGMQSVKNREKMIKLLFQDTPGIDVLPANTVSKMGKGEMWDVINAVEADNPKAKVFSIMGTDTLQWYETLPPEHRNKNVTILVNERDPSVKVKSSIGGQKVVAVNLNDKGFSSSEVRQQVRFGKQTDQLTPRVREFIDKNNLYQATGETKTPEEIRKFFKDKGKKVITFMGYSGAGYQDEAKMLEQARKILSKADPKKTIINIGATTDGIGKVYELAKKMGFETTGVVSEMAKKYGGLSPYSDTSFYVKDDSWGGYRKGSKTLTDTSKAMIENSDLVVSIGGGAVSADEFDAARAMGKDAIFFEADLDHKIATNKAKKNSQPLPKDFKGDAHGSIAGSKKRVPSSVCGNSIVTDLILRKF
;
A
#
# COMPACT_ATOMS: atom_id res chain seq x y z
N MET A 1 -48.48 -27.64 -99.79
CA MET A 1 -48.74 -26.48 -98.92
C MET A 1 -47.38 -26.00 -98.40
N SER A 2 -46.75 -25.06 -99.12
CA SER A 2 -46.58 -23.64 -98.73
C SER A 2 -45.75 -23.49 -97.44
N SER A 3 -44.43 -23.22 -97.52
CA SER A 3 -43.77 -21.88 -97.60
C SER A 3 -43.81 -21.13 -96.24
N ARG A 4 -42.82 -20.44 -95.65
CA ARG A 4 -41.60 -19.65 -95.99
C ARG A 4 -40.80 -19.48 -94.66
N SER A 5 -39.47 -19.57 -94.58
CA SER A 5 -38.40 -18.56 -94.79
C SER A 5 -38.48 -17.21 -94.03
N ALA A 6 -37.29 -16.78 -93.55
CA ALA A 6 -36.80 -15.43 -93.16
C ALA A 6 -36.71 -15.18 -91.62
N ASN A 7 -35.57 -14.93 -90.95
CA ASN A 7 -34.30 -14.19 -91.16
C ASN A 7 -34.29 -12.77 -90.55
N ALA A 8 -33.30 -12.56 -89.67
CA ALA A 8 -32.51 -11.36 -89.32
C ALA A 8 -33.09 -10.10 -88.64
N GLY A 9 -32.26 -9.53 -87.75
CA GLY A 9 -32.26 -8.16 -87.22
C GLY A 9 -32.71 -8.07 -85.75
N GLY A 10 -31.95 -7.66 -84.74
CA GLY A 10 -30.93 -6.61 -84.68
C GLY A 10 -31.52 -5.37 -83.98
N ALA A 11 -31.41 -5.28 -82.64
CA ALA A 11 -31.57 -4.05 -81.82
C ALA A 11 -31.39 -4.46 -80.34
N SER A 12 -30.22 -4.26 -79.73
CA SER A 12 -29.65 -3.02 -79.18
C SER A 12 -29.74 -3.03 -77.65
N VAL A 13 -28.56 -2.85 -77.06
CA VAL A 13 -28.28 -2.69 -75.63
C VAL A 13 -29.02 -1.45 -75.12
N GLU A 14 -30.27 -1.58 -74.66
CA GLU A 14 -30.98 -0.44 -74.07
C GLU A 14 -32.10 -0.85 -73.11
N ALA A 15 -31.73 -1.47 -71.99
CA ALA A 15 -32.63 -1.60 -70.83
C ALA A 15 -31.91 -1.43 -69.47
N ALA A 16 -30.70 -0.84 -69.47
CA ALA A 16 -29.92 -0.58 -68.25
C ALA A 16 -29.90 0.91 -67.82
N LYS A 17 -30.94 1.68 -68.17
CA LYS A 17 -31.07 3.09 -67.77
C LYS A 17 -32.44 3.37 -67.15
N LYS A 18 -32.65 2.93 -65.91
CA LYS A 18 -33.66 3.55 -65.03
C LYS A 18 -33.50 3.20 -63.54
N TYR A 19 -32.31 3.39 -63.01
CA TYR A 19 -32.17 3.73 -61.59
C TYR A 19 -31.22 4.92 -61.49
N PRO A 20 -31.66 6.07 -60.94
CA PRO A 20 -30.77 7.21 -60.79
C PRO A 20 -29.64 6.86 -59.81
N GLU A 21 -28.39 7.11 -60.21
CA GLU A 21 -27.16 6.96 -59.41
C GLU A 21 -27.08 7.91 -58.19
N HIS A 22 -28.20 8.50 -57.75
CA HIS A 22 -28.23 9.51 -56.69
C HIS A 22 -28.83 9.04 -55.35
N ALA A 23 -28.94 7.72 -55.13
CA ALA A 23 -29.60 7.19 -53.93
C ALA A 23 -28.67 6.53 -52.90
N PHE A 24 -27.37 6.84 -52.78
CA PHE A 24 -26.53 6.15 -51.77
C PHE A 24 -25.41 6.94 -51.07
N ALA A 25 -25.45 8.28 -51.06
CA ALA A 25 -24.55 9.04 -50.17
C ALA A 25 -24.85 8.82 -48.67
N GLY A 26 -26.05 8.32 -48.33
CA GLY A 26 -26.48 8.00 -46.95
C GLY A 26 -26.34 6.54 -46.52
N SER A 27 -26.22 5.57 -47.43
CA SER A 27 -26.15 4.14 -47.07
C SER A 27 -24.82 3.73 -46.49
N LYS A 28 -23.72 4.36 -46.91
CA LYS A 28 -22.41 4.07 -46.29
C LYS A 28 -22.42 4.45 -44.82
N LYS A 29 -22.93 5.65 -44.47
CA LYS A 29 -23.10 6.07 -43.07
C LYS A 29 -24.08 5.19 -42.28
N LEU A 30 -25.16 4.70 -42.91
CA LEU A 30 -26.13 3.81 -42.25
C LEU A 30 -25.56 2.38 -42.07
N SER A 31 -24.89 1.84 -43.07
CA SER A 31 -24.21 0.54 -43.01
C SER A 31 -23.02 0.57 -42.04
N ASP A 32 -22.21 1.62 -42.02
CA ASP A 32 -21.14 1.83 -41.04
C ASP A 32 -21.71 1.90 -39.60
N LYS A 33 -22.85 2.57 -39.40
CA LYS A 33 -23.55 2.61 -38.11
C LYS A 33 -24.13 1.26 -37.70
N ILE A 34 -24.66 0.48 -38.66
CA ILE A 34 -25.18 -0.88 -38.41
C ILE A 34 -24.02 -1.82 -38.08
N VAL A 35 -22.94 -1.79 -38.85
CA VAL A 35 -21.73 -2.59 -38.60
C VAL A 35 -21.12 -2.24 -37.24
N ASP A 36 -20.94 -0.96 -36.89
CA ASP A 36 -20.41 -0.59 -35.56
C ASP A 36 -21.35 -0.98 -34.40
N LYS A 37 -22.66 -1.03 -34.65
CA LYS A 37 -23.66 -1.49 -33.66
C LYS A 37 -23.57 -3.00 -33.37
N TYR A 38 -23.27 -3.82 -34.39
CA TYR A 38 -23.24 -5.28 -34.25
C TYR A 38 -21.82 -5.89 -34.17
N THR A 39 -20.78 -5.06 -34.30
CA THR A 39 -19.39 -5.50 -34.11
C THR A 39 -19.12 -5.68 -32.62
N PRO A 40 -18.71 -6.87 -32.16
CA PRO A 40 -18.33 -7.09 -30.76
C PRO A 40 -17.23 -6.12 -30.33
N LYS A 41 -17.31 -5.62 -29.09
CA LYS A 41 -16.37 -4.65 -28.53
C LYS A 41 -15.68 -5.25 -27.32
N VAL A 42 -14.36 -5.37 -27.40
CA VAL A 42 -13.53 -6.04 -26.39
C VAL A 42 -12.57 -5.02 -25.78
N GLY A 43 -12.58 -4.90 -24.45
CA GLY A 43 -11.58 -4.14 -23.71
C GLY A 43 -10.41 -5.01 -23.23
N VAL A 44 -9.23 -4.41 -23.13
CA VAL A 44 -8.05 -4.99 -22.46
C VAL A 44 -7.58 -3.97 -21.43
N TYR A 45 -7.54 -4.36 -20.15
CA TYR A 45 -7.01 -3.53 -19.09
C TYR A 45 -5.79 -4.20 -18.45
N THR A 46 -4.63 -3.64 -18.74
CA THR A 46 -3.35 -4.06 -18.18
C THR A 46 -2.93 -3.17 -17.02
N GLY A 47 -2.21 -3.72 -16.05
CA GLY A 47 -1.59 -2.91 -15.01
C GLY A 47 -0.99 -3.73 -13.88
N SER A 48 -0.32 -3.04 -12.95
CA SER A 48 0.38 -3.72 -11.86
C SER A 48 -0.58 -4.36 -10.86
N PHE A 49 -1.72 -3.73 -10.57
CA PHE A 49 -2.73 -4.21 -9.61
C PHE A 49 -2.12 -4.66 -8.26
N ASP A 50 -1.46 -3.76 -7.53
CA ASP A 50 -0.71 -4.12 -6.33
C ASP A 50 -1.06 -3.25 -5.10
N PRO A 51 -2.14 -3.55 -4.38
CA PRO A 51 -3.20 -4.50 -4.74
C PRO A 51 -4.19 -3.88 -5.74
N PRO A 52 -5.03 -4.70 -6.41
CA PRO A 52 -6.23 -4.17 -7.04
C PRO A 52 -7.18 -3.58 -5.99
N HIS A 53 -7.92 -2.53 -6.35
CA HIS A 53 -8.85 -1.81 -5.49
C HIS A 53 -10.13 -1.43 -6.25
N ALA A 54 -11.16 -0.99 -5.52
CA ALA A 54 -12.47 -0.61 -6.05
C ALA A 54 -12.41 0.46 -7.16
N GLY A 55 -11.36 1.29 -7.15
CA GLY A 55 -11.08 2.23 -8.24
C GLY A 55 -10.89 1.55 -9.61
N HIS A 56 -10.20 0.40 -9.67
CA HIS A 56 -10.03 -0.35 -10.91
C HIS A 56 -11.35 -0.95 -11.41
N GLU A 57 -12.14 -1.51 -10.50
CA GLU A 57 -13.47 -2.04 -10.83
C GLU A 57 -14.39 -0.95 -11.37
N ASN A 58 -14.36 0.22 -10.74
CA ASN A 58 -15.14 1.38 -11.16
C ASN A 58 -14.75 1.89 -12.55
N ILE A 59 -13.45 1.92 -12.88
CA ILE A 59 -12.97 2.27 -14.23
C ILE A 59 -13.52 1.30 -15.27
N VAL A 60 -13.38 0.00 -15.01
CA VAL A 60 -13.85 -1.04 -15.93
C VAL A 60 -15.35 -0.95 -16.14
N ARG A 61 -16.15 -0.83 -15.06
CA ARG A 61 -17.61 -0.72 -15.15
C ARG A 61 -18.04 0.48 -16.00
N GLN A 62 -17.49 1.66 -15.76
CA GLN A 62 -17.84 2.86 -16.52
C GLN A 62 -17.37 2.79 -17.98
N MET A 63 -16.19 2.22 -18.25
CA MET A 63 -15.71 2.04 -19.62
C MET A 63 -16.58 1.04 -20.39
N LYS A 64 -17.00 -0.06 -19.75
CA LYS A 64 -17.94 -1.02 -20.35
C LYS A 64 -19.25 -0.35 -20.74
N GLU A 65 -19.85 0.40 -19.82
CA GLU A 65 -21.12 1.08 -20.04
C GLU A 65 -21.00 2.15 -21.14
N LYS A 66 -20.00 3.03 -21.04
CA LYS A 66 -19.84 4.19 -21.93
C LYS A 66 -19.50 3.80 -23.37
N PHE A 67 -18.76 2.70 -23.56
CA PHE A 67 -18.31 2.26 -24.88
C PHE A 67 -19.05 1.02 -25.40
N GLY A 68 -19.98 0.47 -24.61
CA GLY A 68 -20.70 -0.75 -24.95
C GLY A 68 -19.76 -1.94 -25.12
N LEU A 69 -18.79 -2.10 -24.23
CA LEU A 69 -17.86 -3.24 -24.30
C LEU A 69 -18.59 -4.50 -23.83
N ASP A 70 -18.69 -5.50 -24.69
CA ASP A 70 -19.29 -6.79 -24.37
C ASP A 70 -18.45 -7.53 -23.31
N LYS A 71 -17.13 -7.45 -23.46
CA LYS A 71 -16.15 -8.16 -22.64
C LYS A 71 -14.94 -7.29 -22.33
N VAL A 72 -14.36 -7.47 -21.14
CA VAL A 72 -13.07 -6.86 -20.79
C VAL A 72 -12.13 -7.92 -20.22
N TYR A 73 -10.94 -8.02 -20.79
CA TYR A 73 -9.85 -8.83 -20.26
C TYR A 73 -9.01 -8.01 -19.29
N ILE A 74 -8.86 -8.49 -18.06
CA ILE A 74 -7.98 -7.89 -17.05
C ILE A 74 -6.70 -8.72 -17.00
N VAL A 75 -5.55 -8.08 -17.21
CA VAL A 75 -4.26 -8.78 -17.31
C VAL A 75 -3.23 -8.10 -16.39
N PRO A 76 -2.76 -8.79 -15.33
CA PRO A 76 -1.72 -8.22 -14.49
C PRO A 76 -0.37 -8.19 -15.20
N ASP A 77 0.40 -7.13 -14.96
CA ASP A 77 1.78 -7.03 -15.45
C ASP A 77 2.61 -8.21 -14.95
N ARG A 78 3.35 -8.84 -15.87
CA ARG A 78 4.18 -10.02 -15.58
C ARG A 78 5.43 -9.66 -14.78
N THR A 79 6.11 -8.59 -15.17
CA THR A 79 7.41 -8.20 -14.59
C THR A 79 7.24 -7.34 -13.35
N THR A 80 8.02 -7.65 -12.31
CA THR A 80 8.15 -6.83 -11.10
C THR A 80 9.32 -5.87 -11.15
N ALA A 81 10.09 -5.88 -12.25
CA ALA A 81 11.34 -5.11 -12.39
C ALA A 81 11.15 -3.60 -12.22
N TYR A 82 9.94 -3.10 -12.47
CA TYR A 82 9.62 -1.67 -12.41
C TYR A 82 9.17 -1.18 -11.03
N LYS A 83 8.86 -2.07 -10.06
CA LYS A 83 8.36 -1.71 -8.73
C LYS A 83 8.92 -2.64 -7.64
N PRO A 84 10.00 -2.25 -6.93
CA PRO A 84 10.50 -3.00 -5.77
C PRO A 84 9.42 -3.18 -4.70
N GLY A 85 9.35 -4.38 -4.11
CA GLY A 85 8.37 -4.69 -3.05
C GLY A 85 6.94 -4.97 -3.54
N MET A 86 6.74 -5.14 -4.85
CA MET A 86 5.46 -5.57 -5.42
C MET A 86 5.13 -7.02 -5.03
N GLN A 87 3.85 -7.34 -4.80
CA GLN A 87 3.46 -8.72 -4.50
C GLN A 87 3.66 -9.66 -5.69
N SER A 88 3.79 -10.95 -5.39
CA SER A 88 3.89 -12.00 -6.40
C SER A 88 2.75 -11.91 -7.41
N VAL A 89 3.03 -12.23 -8.68
CA VAL A 89 2.02 -12.30 -9.75
C VAL A 89 0.82 -13.15 -9.30
N LYS A 90 1.08 -14.30 -8.66
CA LYS A 90 0.06 -15.20 -8.12
C LYS A 90 -0.89 -14.52 -7.12
N ASN A 91 -0.35 -13.75 -6.19
CA ASN A 91 -1.16 -13.01 -5.22
C ASN A 91 -2.01 -11.95 -5.92
N ARG A 92 -1.41 -11.20 -6.87
CA ARG A 92 -2.10 -10.15 -7.62
C ARG A 92 -3.23 -10.72 -8.48
N GLU A 93 -2.98 -11.79 -9.23
CA GLU A 93 -4.02 -12.51 -9.99
C GLU A 93 -5.18 -12.97 -9.11
N LYS A 94 -4.88 -13.53 -7.94
CA LYS A 94 -5.92 -13.96 -6.99
C LYS A 94 -6.75 -12.77 -6.50
N MET A 95 -6.11 -11.66 -6.15
CA MET A 95 -6.81 -10.44 -5.73
C MET A 95 -7.65 -9.83 -6.86
N ILE A 96 -7.19 -9.86 -8.11
CA ILE A 96 -7.95 -9.36 -9.26
C ILE A 96 -9.20 -10.22 -9.49
N LYS A 97 -9.06 -11.55 -9.44
CA LYS A 97 -10.20 -12.48 -9.52
C LYS A 97 -11.22 -12.20 -8.43
N LEU A 98 -10.76 -11.94 -7.19
CA LEU A 98 -11.66 -11.59 -6.09
C LEU A 98 -12.34 -10.23 -6.29
N LEU A 99 -11.64 -9.24 -6.87
CA LEU A 99 -12.22 -7.93 -7.16
C LEU A 99 -13.36 -8.02 -8.19
N PHE A 100 -13.16 -8.78 -9.27
CA PHE A 100 -14.05 -8.78 -10.44
C PHE A 100 -15.06 -9.94 -10.51
N GLN A 101 -15.11 -10.84 -9.52
CA GLN A 101 -15.91 -12.07 -9.64
C GLN A 101 -17.43 -11.84 -9.85
N ASP A 102 -17.96 -10.72 -9.35
CA ASP A 102 -19.38 -10.37 -9.47
C ASP A 102 -19.61 -9.34 -10.60
N THR A 103 -18.58 -9.00 -11.39
CA THR A 103 -18.68 -8.05 -12.50
C THR A 103 -18.92 -8.83 -13.81
N PRO A 104 -20.11 -8.77 -14.43
CA PRO A 104 -20.40 -9.56 -15.63
C PRO A 104 -19.52 -9.17 -16.83
N GLY A 105 -19.15 -10.16 -17.63
CA GLY A 105 -18.35 -9.99 -18.84
C GLY A 105 -16.94 -9.46 -18.58
N ILE A 106 -16.33 -9.89 -17.46
CA ILE A 106 -14.92 -9.67 -17.13
C ILE A 106 -14.20 -11.01 -17.10
N ASP A 107 -13.10 -11.10 -17.84
CA ASP A 107 -12.21 -12.27 -17.80
C ASP A 107 -10.85 -11.85 -17.25
N VAL A 108 -10.42 -12.51 -16.18
CA VAL A 108 -9.09 -12.29 -15.60
C VAL A 108 -8.13 -13.30 -16.20
N LEU A 109 -7.26 -12.83 -17.10
CA LEU A 109 -6.26 -13.67 -17.75
C LEU A 109 -5.00 -13.75 -16.88
N PRO A 110 -4.37 -14.93 -16.78
CA PRO A 110 -3.05 -15.07 -16.18
C PRO A 110 -2.00 -14.16 -16.83
N ALA A 111 -1.02 -13.68 -16.08
CA ALA A 111 0.06 -12.84 -16.64
C ALA A 111 0.90 -13.58 -17.70
N ASN A 112 0.91 -14.92 -17.68
CA ASN A 112 1.63 -15.76 -18.64
C ASN A 112 0.79 -16.18 -19.86
N THR A 113 -0.44 -15.65 -20.02
CA THR A 113 -1.32 -15.97 -21.17
C THR A 113 -0.62 -15.72 -22.51
N VAL A 114 0.31 -14.76 -22.54
CA VAL A 114 1.06 -14.34 -23.73
C VAL A 114 2.33 -15.16 -23.99
N SER A 115 2.64 -16.18 -23.17
CA SER A 115 3.84 -17.01 -23.36
C SER A 115 3.91 -17.72 -24.73
N LYS A 116 2.80 -17.77 -25.48
CA LYS A 116 2.76 -18.24 -26.87
C LYS A 116 3.11 -17.17 -27.92
N MET A 117 3.13 -15.88 -27.56
CA MET A 117 3.15 -14.74 -28.50
C MET A 117 4.19 -13.65 -28.18
N GLY A 118 4.93 -13.71 -27.07
CA GLY A 118 5.95 -12.70 -26.75
C GLY A 118 6.53 -12.74 -25.33
N LYS A 119 7.15 -11.64 -24.90
CA LYS A 119 7.73 -11.48 -23.55
C LYS A 119 6.66 -11.27 -22.47
N GLY A 120 5.42 -10.98 -22.88
CA GLY A 120 4.30 -10.70 -21.98
C GLY A 120 4.22 -9.24 -21.58
N GLU A 121 4.70 -8.37 -22.47
CA GLU A 121 4.59 -6.92 -22.34
C GLU A 121 3.17 -6.46 -22.73
N MET A 122 2.81 -5.22 -22.38
CA MET A 122 1.47 -4.67 -22.65
C MET A 122 1.05 -4.84 -24.12
N TRP A 123 1.92 -4.54 -25.08
CA TRP A 123 1.61 -4.68 -26.51
C TRP A 123 1.46 -6.14 -26.95
N ASP A 124 2.23 -7.07 -26.36
CA ASP A 124 2.08 -8.50 -26.65
C ASP A 124 0.69 -8.99 -26.19
N VAL A 125 0.22 -8.52 -25.03
CA VAL A 125 -1.14 -8.79 -24.51
C VAL A 125 -2.21 -8.24 -25.45
N ILE A 126 -2.09 -6.97 -25.85
CA ILE A 126 -3.05 -6.30 -26.74
C ILE A 126 -3.15 -7.03 -28.07
N ASN A 127 -2.00 -7.38 -28.67
CA ASN A 127 -1.95 -8.11 -29.94
C ASN A 127 -2.54 -9.51 -29.81
N ALA A 128 -2.33 -10.18 -28.67
CA ALA A 128 -2.95 -11.49 -28.42
C ALA A 128 -4.46 -11.43 -28.31
N VAL A 129 -4.99 -10.44 -27.60
CA VAL A 129 -6.43 -10.26 -27.53
C VAL A 129 -7.02 -9.91 -28.89
N GLU A 130 -6.36 -9.07 -29.70
CA GLU A 130 -6.82 -8.79 -31.06
C GLU A 130 -6.85 -10.05 -31.93
N ALA A 131 -5.76 -10.83 -31.92
CA ALA A 131 -5.66 -12.06 -32.70
C ALA A 131 -6.73 -13.09 -32.30
N ASP A 132 -7.03 -13.22 -31.00
CA ASP A 132 -8.05 -14.13 -30.48
C ASP A 132 -9.49 -13.63 -30.72
N ASN A 133 -9.67 -12.36 -31.10
CA ASN A 133 -10.97 -11.74 -31.34
C ASN A 133 -11.04 -11.06 -32.71
N PRO A 134 -10.85 -11.79 -33.84
CA PRO A 134 -10.66 -11.21 -35.17
C PRO A 134 -11.89 -10.49 -35.76
N LYS A 135 -13.07 -10.70 -35.16
CA LYS A 135 -14.33 -10.01 -35.53
C LYS A 135 -14.67 -8.86 -34.59
N ALA A 136 -13.89 -8.65 -33.54
CA ALA A 136 -14.16 -7.64 -32.53
C ALA A 136 -13.32 -6.40 -32.77
N LYS A 137 -13.85 -5.25 -32.33
CA LYS A 137 -13.07 -4.04 -32.16
C LYS A 137 -12.42 -4.06 -30.78
N VAL A 138 -11.08 -3.95 -30.75
CA VAL A 138 -10.31 -4.02 -29.51
C VAL A 138 -9.97 -2.63 -28.98
N PHE A 139 -10.12 -2.47 -27.68
CA PHE A 139 -9.86 -1.26 -26.93
C PHE A 139 -8.83 -1.52 -25.83
N SER A 140 -7.76 -0.74 -25.77
CA SER A 140 -6.82 -0.77 -24.65
C SER A 140 -7.22 0.27 -23.61
N ILE A 141 -7.56 -0.16 -22.40
CA ILE A 141 -7.92 0.71 -21.28
C ILE A 141 -6.65 1.02 -20.48
N MET A 142 -6.35 2.29 -20.25
CA MET A 142 -5.20 2.71 -19.44
C MET A 142 -5.41 4.07 -18.77
N GLY A 143 -4.57 4.43 -17.80
CA GLY A 143 -4.54 5.77 -17.22
C GLY A 143 -3.60 6.71 -17.97
N THR A 144 -3.65 8.00 -17.63
CA THR A 144 -2.75 9.03 -18.18
C THR A 144 -1.26 8.70 -17.98
N ASP A 145 -0.87 8.21 -16.80
CA ASP A 145 0.53 7.88 -16.50
C ASP A 145 1.04 6.73 -17.39
N THR A 146 0.19 5.73 -17.62
CA THR A 146 0.48 4.61 -18.51
C THR A 146 0.54 5.06 -19.96
N LEU A 147 -0.35 5.95 -20.39
CA LEU A 147 -0.31 6.53 -21.74
C LEU A 147 1.00 7.29 -21.99
N GLN A 148 1.43 8.13 -21.05
CA GLN A 148 2.68 8.89 -21.16
C GLN A 148 3.88 7.96 -21.32
N TRP A 149 3.97 6.91 -20.50
CA TRP A 149 5.01 5.88 -20.67
C TRP A 149 4.90 5.18 -22.04
N TYR A 150 3.70 4.78 -22.44
CA TYR A 150 3.46 4.10 -23.71
C TYR A 150 3.81 4.98 -24.94
N GLU A 151 3.65 6.30 -24.85
CA GLU A 151 4.10 7.27 -25.86
C GLU A 151 5.62 7.29 -26.07
N THR A 152 6.40 6.89 -25.05
CA THR A 152 7.87 6.81 -25.15
C THR A 152 8.35 5.55 -25.87
N LEU A 153 7.48 4.54 -26.04
CA LEU A 153 7.87 3.28 -26.67
C LEU A 153 8.07 3.45 -28.19
N PRO A 154 8.97 2.64 -28.78
CA PRO A 154 9.13 2.57 -30.22
C PRO A 154 7.80 2.37 -30.99
N PRO A 155 7.61 3.01 -32.16
CA PRO A 155 6.34 2.96 -32.91
C PRO A 155 5.84 1.56 -33.29
N GLU A 156 6.73 0.58 -33.44
CA GLU A 156 6.41 -0.81 -33.76
C GLU A 156 5.62 -1.53 -32.65
N HIS A 157 5.67 -1.04 -31.42
CA HIS A 157 4.86 -1.55 -30.31
C HIS A 157 3.42 -1.02 -30.33
N ARG A 158 3.07 -0.15 -31.30
CA ARG A 158 1.75 0.48 -31.40
C ARG A 158 0.88 -0.22 -32.44
N ASN A 159 -0.11 -0.95 -31.97
CA ASN A 159 -1.09 -1.63 -32.81
C ASN A 159 -2.18 -0.68 -33.34
N LYS A 160 -2.06 -0.23 -34.59
CA LYS A 160 -2.96 0.77 -35.20
C LYS A 160 -4.45 0.34 -35.27
N ASN A 161 -4.75 -0.95 -35.15
CA ASN A 161 -6.14 -1.44 -35.15
C ASN A 161 -6.82 -1.28 -33.78
N VAL A 162 -6.06 -1.02 -32.73
CA VAL A 162 -6.55 -0.88 -31.36
C VAL A 162 -6.81 0.59 -31.03
N THR A 163 -7.97 0.87 -30.44
CA THR A 163 -8.29 2.20 -29.89
C THR A 163 -7.89 2.26 -28.42
N ILE A 164 -7.20 3.32 -28.00
CA ILE A 164 -6.83 3.52 -26.60
C ILE A 164 -7.92 4.33 -25.89
N LEU A 165 -8.44 3.80 -24.79
CA LEU A 165 -9.35 4.48 -23.87
C LEU A 165 -8.56 4.93 -22.64
N VAL A 166 -8.43 6.24 -22.46
CA VAL A 166 -7.61 6.83 -21.40
C VAL A 166 -8.51 7.38 -20.31
N ASN A 167 -8.38 6.87 -19.10
CA ASN A 167 -8.99 7.51 -17.93
C ASN A 167 -8.19 8.76 -17.55
N GLU A 168 -8.77 9.92 -17.79
CA GLU A 168 -8.19 11.24 -17.53
C GLU A 168 -8.51 11.67 -16.09
N ARG A 169 -7.51 11.56 -15.21
CA ARG A 169 -7.61 11.93 -13.79
C ARG A 169 -7.29 13.39 -13.53
N ASP A 170 -6.32 13.92 -14.27
CA ASP A 170 -5.83 15.28 -14.15
C ASP A 170 -6.18 16.05 -15.42
N PRO A 171 -7.16 16.97 -15.38
CA PRO A 171 -7.58 17.74 -16.54
C PRO A 171 -6.50 18.72 -17.04
N SER A 172 -5.40 18.91 -16.30
CA SER A 172 -4.26 19.69 -16.76
C SER A 172 -3.37 18.93 -17.76
N VAL A 173 -3.47 17.59 -17.80
CA VAL A 173 -2.70 16.74 -18.71
C VAL A 173 -3.43 16.64 -20.04
N LYS A 174 -2.93 17.33 -21.07
CA LYS A 174 -3.50 17.25 -22.42
C LYS A 174 -3.27 15.87 -23.04
N VAL A 175 -4.33 15.06 -23.12
CA VAL A 175 -4.33 13.79 -23.84
C VAL A 175 -4.52 14.05 -25.34
N LYS A 176 -3.55 13.64 -26.17
CA LYS A 176 -3.66 13.73 -27.63
C LYS A 176 -4.75 12.77 -28.14
N SER A 177 -5.44 13.14 -29.21
CA SER A 177 -6.46 12.29 -29.85
C SER A 177 -5.88 11.15 -30.69
N SER A 178 -4.56 11.15 -30.92
CA SER A 178 -3.84 10.05 -31.57
C SER A 178 -2.37 10.01 -31.16
N ILE A 179 -1.80 8.81 -31.15
CA ILE A 179 -0.37 8.56 -30.91
C ILE A 179 0.15 7.52 -31.90
N GLY A 180 1.18 7.85 -32.70
CA GLY A 180 1.74 6.90 -33.69
C GLY A 180 0.73 6.28 -34.66
N GLY A 181 -0.39 6.96 -34.95
CA GLY A 181 -1.48 6.45 -35.78
C GLY A 181 -2.54 5.62 -35.06
N GLN A 182 -2.37 5.28 -33.77
CA GLN A 182 -3.45 4.75 -32.93
C GLN A 182 -4.40 5.86 -32.52
N LYS A 183 -5.71 5.57 -32.55
CA LYS A 183 -6.74 6.47 -32.03
C LYS A 183 -6.72 6.45 -30.50
N VAL A 184 -6.80 7.62 -29.89
CA VAL A 184 -6.87 7.80 -28.44
C VAL A 184 -8.15 8.55 -28.09
N VAL A 185 -8.87 8.05 -27.09
CA VAL A 185 -10.09 8.65 -26.55
C VAL A 185 -9.88 8.92 -25.07
N ALA A 186 -9.78 10.20 -24.72
CA ALA A 186 -9.74 10.64 -23.33
C ALA A 186 -11.15 10.57 -22.73
N VAL A 187 -11.21 10.10 -21.49
CA VAL A 187 -12.46 9.88 -20.77
C VAL A 187 -12.28 10.37 -19.35
N ASN A 188 -13.00 11.42 -18.98
CA ASN A 188 -13.17 11.78 -17.58
C ASN A 188 -14.20 10.83 -16.96
N LEU A 189 -13.73 9.92 -16.10
CA LEU A 189 -14.58 9.06 -15.31
C LEU A 189 -14.75 9.67 -13.92
N ASN A 190 -15.89 9.41 -13.26
CA ASN A 190 -16.00 9.65 -11.83
C ASN A 190 -15.18 8.57 -11.11
N ASP A 191 -13.86 8.73 -11.12
CA ASP A 191 -12.98 7.89 -10.34
C ASP A 191 -12.80 8.48 -8.95
N LYS A 192 -12.81 7.61 -7.94
CA LYS A 192 -12.77 8.05 -6.54
C LYS A 192 -11.37 8.54 -6.12
N GLY A 193 -10.44 8.77 -7.05
CA GLY A 193 -9.04 9.10 -6.75
C GLY A 193 -8.23 7.97 -6.10
N PHE A 194 -8.76 6.75 -6.06
CA PHE A 194 -8.12 5.63 -5.35
C PHE A 194 -6.79 5.22 -6.00
N SER A 195 -5.82 4.89 -5.14
CA SER A 195 -4.49 4.47 -5.56
C SER A 195 -4.01 3.24 -4.78
N SER A 196 -3.34 2.32 -5.47
CA SER A 196 -2.79 1.12 -4.81
C SER A 196 -1.71 1.48 -3.79
N SER A 197 -0.99 2.59 -4.00
CA SER A 197 0.01 3.09 -3.04
C SER A 197 -0.63 3.50 -1.72
N GLU A 198 -1.76 4.21 -1.77
CA GLU A 198 -2.51 4.56 -0.57
C GLU A 198 -3.14 3.33 0.09
N VAL A 199 -3.67 2.38 -0.68
CA VAL A 199 -4.17 1.11 -0.14
C VAL A 199 -3.06 0.36 0.61
N ARG A 200 -1.88 0.20 0.00
CA ARG A 200 -0.73 -0.43 0.68
C ARG A 200 -0.40 0.32 1.96
N GLN A 201 -0.41 1.64 1.94
CA GLN A 201 -0.16 2.48 3.11
C GLN A 201 -1.20 2.23 4.21
N GLN A 202 -2.49 2.27 3.89
CA GLN A 202 -3.58 2.04 4.85
C GLN A 202 -3.55 0.61 5.42
N VAL A 203 -3.33 -0.41 4.58
CA VAL A 203 -3.16 -1.81 5.00
C VAL A 203 -1.95 -1.95 5.93
N ARG A 204 -0.81 -1.34 5.57
CA ARG A 204 0.41 -1.30 6.41
C ARG A 204 0.16 -0.66 7.78
N PHE A 205 -0.76 0.30 7.86
CA PHE A 205 -1.13 0.97 9.11
C PHE A 205 -2.28 0.32 9.86
N GLY A 206 -2.76 -0.86 9.42
CA GLY A 206 -3.94 -1.50 10.01
C GLY A 206 -5.21 -0.67 9.88
N LYS A 207 -5.23 0.36 9.02
CA LYS A 207 -6.38 1.24 8.82
C LYS A 207 -7.44 0.51 8.00
N GLN A 208 -8.70 0.76 8.36
CA GLN A 208 -9.84 0.41 7.51
C GLN A 208 -9.85 1.30 6.27
N THR A 209 -10.30 0.75 5.14
CA THR A 209 -10.34 1.46 3.85
C THR A 209 -11.53 0.99 3.02
N ASP A 210 -12.24 1.94 2.43
CA ASP A 210 -13.30 1.69 1.45
C ASP A 210 -12.74 1.45 0.03
N GLN A 211 -11.42 1.55 -0.14
CA GLN A 211 -10.75 1.26 -1.40
C GLN A 211 -10.67 -0.24 -1.67
N LEU A 212 -10.81 -1.09 -0.65
CA LEU A 212 -10.81 -2.55 -0.81
C LEU A 212 -12.21 -3.10 -0.69
N THR A 213 -12.56 -4.04 -1.57
CA THR A 213 -13.74 -4.87 -1.35
C THR A 213 -13.48 -5.82 -0.17
N PRO A 214 -14.53 -6.27 0.54
CA PRO A 214 -14.37 -7.17 1.69
C PRO A 214 -13.55 -8.43 1.36
N ARG A 215 -13.74 -9.00 0.17
CA ARG A 215 -13.05 -10.22 -0.26
C ARG A 215 -11.56 -10.01 -0.56
N VAL A 216 -11.20 -8.86 -1.15
CA VAL A 216 -9.78 -8.53 -1.37
C VAL A 216 -9.11 -8.22 -0.04
N ARG A 217 -9.80 -7.51 0.88
CA ARG A 217 -9.30 -7.26 2.24
C ARG A 217 -9.04 -8.56 2.99
N GLU A 218 -10.02 -9.46 3.02
CA GLU A 218 -9.90 -10.76 3.69
C GLU A 218 -8.70 -11.55 3.16
N PHE A 219 -8.48 -11.55 1.84
CA PHE A 219 -7.32 -12.22 1.25
C PHE A 219 -6.00 -11.57 1.66
N ILE A 220 -5.91 -10.25 1.67
CA ILE A 220 -4.73 -9.51 2.14
C ILE A 220 -4.42 -9.88 3.59
N ASP A 221 -5.44 -9.92 4.45
CA ASP A 221 -5.29 -10.22 5.89
C ASP A 221 -4.86 -11.65 6.14
N LYS A 222 -5.56 -12.61 5.54
CA LYS A 222 -5.28 -14.04 5.69
C LYS A 222 -3.86 -14.40 5.24
N ASN A 223 -3.31 -13.67 4.28
CA ASN A 223 -1.98 -13.93 3.74
C ASN A 223 -0.92 -12.93 4.24
N ASN A 224 -1.24 -12.05 5.20
CA ASN A 224 -0.36 -11.02 5.74
C ASN A 224 0.31 -10.16 4.64
N LEU A 225 -0.40 -9.88 3.55
CA LEU A 225 0.15 -9.11 2.44
C LEU A 225 0.30 -7.65 2.83
N TYR A 226 1.37 -7.03 2.34
CA TYR A 226 1.68 -5.62 2.58
C TYR A 226 1.93 -5.27 4.06
N GLN A 227 2.07 -6.24 4.96
CA GLN A 227 2.47 -5.99 6.35
C GLN A 227 3.99 -5.80 6.46
N ALA A 228 4.44 -5.04 7.45
CA ALA A 228 5.88 -4.99 7.78
C ALA A 228 6.29 -6.34 8.41
N THR A 229 7.37 -6.93 7.90
CA THR A 229 7.89 -8.22 8.37
C THR A 229 9.07 -8.01 9.31
N GLY A 230 9.22 -8.88 10.30
CA GLY A 230 10.36 -8.90 11.22
C GLY A 230 10.96 -10.29 11.32
N GLU A 231 12.27 -10.35 11.55
CA GLU A 231 12.97 -11.62 11.76
C GLU A 231 12.94 -12.01 13.23
N THR A 232 12.84 -13.31 13.52
CA THR A 232 13.00 -13.79 14.90
C THR A 232 14.49 -13.88 15.23
N LYS A 233 14.93 -13.19 16.28
CA LYS A 233 16.33 -13.11 16.73
C LYS A 233 16.42 -13.25 18.24
N THR A 234 17.57 -13.73 18.70
CA THR A 234 17.98 -13.72 20.11
C THR A 234 18.43 -12.31 20.55
N PRO A 235 18.41 -11.99 21.85
CA PRO A 235 18.95 -10.73 22.35
C PRO A 235 20.41 -10.49 21.95
N GLU A 236 21.21 -11.55 21.88
CA GLU A 236 22.62 -11.50 21.49
C GLU A 236 22.81 -11.11 20.01
N GLU A 237 21.99 -11.66 19.11
CA GLU A 237 22.00 -11.28 17.69
C GLU A 237 21.55 -9.83 17.49
N ILE A 238 20.53 -9.38 18.23
CA ILE A 238 20.05 -8.00 18.18
C ILE A 238 21.14 -7.05 18.71
N ARG A 239 21.82 -7.41 19.79
CA ARG A 239 22.98 -6.64 20.29
C ARG A 239 24.08 -6.55 19.27
N LYS A 240 24.39 -7.67 18.60
CA LYS A 240 25.37 -7.68 17.52
C LYS A 240 24.97 -6.72 16.41
N PHE A 241 23.70 -6.72 15.99
CA PHE A 241 23.18 -5.79 14.99
C PHE A 241 23.42 -4.33 15.38
N PHE A 242 23.06 -3.92 16.60
CA PHE A 242 23.29 -2.53 17.05
C PHE A 242 24.79 -2.20 17.15
N LYS A 243 25.61 -3.13 17.64
CA LYS A 243 27.07 -2.97 17.71
C LYS A 243 27.69 -2.78 16.32
N ASP A 244 27.28 -3.59 15.34
CA ASP A 244 27.77 -3.51 13.97
C ASP A 244 27.39 -2.18 13.29
N LYS A 245 26.23 -1.61 13.66
CA LYS A 245 25.81 -0.28 13.17
C LYS A 245 26.66 0.86 13.72
N GLY A 246 27.22 0.72 14.93
CA GLY A 246 28.08 1.73 15.55
C GLY A 246 27.40 3.09 15.78
N LYS A 247 26.07 3.12 15.88
CA LYS A 247 25.25 4.31 16.10
C LYS A 247 24.75 4.36 17.53
N LYS A 248 24.47 5.57 18.03
CA LYS A 248 23.75 5.74 19.29
C LYS A 248 22.32 5.21 19.16
N VAL A 249 21.76 4.65 20.22
CA VAL A 249 20.40 4.13 20.24
C VAL A 249 19.57 4.91 21.25
N ILE A 250 18.50 5.55 20.77
CA ILE A 250 17.47 6.15 21.62
C ILE A 250 16.25 5.23 21.57
N THR A 251 15.88 4.67 22.72
CA THR A 251 14.72 3.80 22.84
C THR A 251 13.54 4.56 23.43
N PHE A 252 12.43 4.62 22.70
CA PHE A 252 11.17 5.16 23.21
C PHE A 252 10.29 4.03 23.77
N MET A 253 9.70 4.29 24.93
CA MET A 253 8.77 3.39 25.64
C MET A 253 7.55 4.19 26.09
N GLY A 254 6.45 3.49 26.32
CA GLY A 254 5.20 4.12 26.74
C GLY A 254 3.99 3.25 26.46
N TYR A 255 2.83 3.88 26.32
CA TYR A 255 1.59 3.17 26.01
C TYR A 255 1.57 2.73 24.54
N SER A 256 1.36 1.44 24.29
CA SER A 256 1.07 0.91 22.95
C SER A 256 -0.45 0.98 22.71
N GLY A 257 -1.14 -0.16 22.61
CA GLY A 257 -2.59 -0.22 22.38
C GLY A 257 -3.48 0.42 23.46
N ALA A 258 -2.90 0.85 24.60
CA ALA A 258 -3.63 1.65 25.60
C ALA A 258 -3.84 3.10 25.15
N GLY A 259 -3.10 3.57 24.14
CA GLY A 259 -3.23 4.93 23.58
C GLY A 259 -2.79 6.03 24.54
N TYR A 260 -2.92 7.27 24.07
CA TYR A 260 -2.63 8.48 24.83
C TYR A 260 -3.86 9.38 24.80
N GLN A 261 -4.20 9.98 25.95
CA GLN A 261 -5.27 10.98 26.00
C GLN A 261 -4.93 12.23 25.18
N ASP A 262 -3.64 12.58 25.11
CA ASP A 262 -3.11 13.66 24.30
C ASP A 262 -1.92 13.16 23.46
N GLU A 263 -2.24 12.56 22.31
CA GLU A 263 -1.24 12.07 21.36
C GLU A 263 -0.35 13.20 20.81
N ALA A 264 -0.90 14.40 20.61
CA ALA A 264 -0.16 15.54 20.08
C ALA A 264 0.96 15.97 21.05
N LYS A 265 0.66 16.04 22.35
CA LYS A 265 1.65 16.33 23.39
C LYS A 265 2.70 15.23 23.52
N MET A 266 2.32 13.95 23.41
CA MET A 266 3.28 12.84 23.37
C MET A 266 4.26 13.01 22.20
N LEU A 267 3.76 13.30 21.00
CA LEU A 267 4.60 13.53 19.81
C LEU A 267 5.45 14.80 19.93
N GLU A 268 4.96 15.85 20.60
CA GLU A 268 5.74 17.05 20.91
C GLU A 268 6.93 16.72 21.83
N GLN A 269 6.71 15.94 22.89
CA GLN A 269 7.77 15.48 23.79
C GLN A 269 8.79 14.62 23.05
N ALA A 270 8.34 13.68 22.20
CA ALA A 270 9.24 12.89 21.37
C ALA A 270 10.07 13.77 20.42
N ARG A 271 9.44 14.77 19.78
CA ARG A 271 10.12 15.73 18.89
C ARG A 271 11.23 16.49 19.60
N LYS A 272 11.02 16.91 20.86
CA LYS A 272 12.02 17.61 21.67
C LYS A 272 13.29 16.79 21.91
N ILE A 273 13.15 15.46 22.02
CA ILE A 273 14.30 14.55 22.12
C ILE A 273 14.94 14.38 20.75
N LEU A 274 14.15 14.04 19.73
CA LEU A 274 14.66 13.77 18.38
C LEU A 274 15.39 14.97 17.78
N SER A 275 14.93 16.20 18.02
CA SER A 275 15.57 17.42 17.48
C SER A 275 16.98 17.68 18.02
N LYS A 276 17.37 17.00 19.10
CA LYS A 276 18.70 17.11 19.73
C LYS A 276 19.67 16.02 19.27
N ALA A 277 19.19 15.02 18.54
CA ALA A 277 20.00 13.91 18.06
C ALA A 277 20.38 14.09 16.59
N ASP A 278 21.56 13.61 16.20
CA ASP A 278 21.99 13.56 14.80
C ASP A 278 21.38 12.31 14.13
N PRO A 279 20.50 12.45 13.13
CA PRO A 279 19.85 11.32 12.46
C PRO A 279 20.83 10.38 11.75
N LYS A 280 22.01 10.86 11.36
CA LYS A 280 23.03 10.03 10.71
C LYS A 280 23.78 9.12 11.70
N LYS A 281 23.83 9.52 12.98
CA LYS A 281 24.59 8.84 14.03
C LYS A 281 23.70 8.15 15.08
N THR A 282 22.38 8.18 14.89
CA THR A 282 21.41 7.72 15.88
C THR A 282 20.37 6.81 15.26
N ILE A 283 20.02 5.73 15.95
CA ILE A 283 18.91 4.83 15.66
C ILE A 283 17.82 5.06 16.69
N ILE A 284 16.56 5.10 16.22
CA ILE A 284 15.39 5.17 17.09
C ILE A 284 14.79 3.77 17.23
N ASN A 285 14.74 3.26 18.46
CA ASN A 285 14.22 1.93 18.77
C ASN A 285 12.91 2.02 19.57
N ILE A 286 11.91 1.18 19.26
CA ILE A 286 10.59 1.13 19.96
C ILE A 286 10.10 -0.33 19.96
N GLY A 287 9.03 -0.64 20.70
CA GLY A 287 8.37 -1.95 20.75
C GLY A 287 7.64 -2.41 19.47
N ALA A 288 8.07 -1.98 18.28
CA ALA A 288 7.53 -2.30 16.95
C ALA A 288 6.01 -2.09 16.73
N THR A 289 5.29 -1.51 17.69
CA THR A 289 3.85 -1.20 17.63
C THR A 289 3.55 -0.10 16.61
N THR A 290 2.38 -0.17 15.96
CA THR A 290 1.83 0.91 15.10
C THR A 290 1.07 1.98 15.90
N ASP A 291 0.66 1.64 17.11
CA ASP A 291 -0.24 2.44 17.96
C ASP A 291 0.48 3.04 19.16
N GLY A 292 -0.12 4.09 19.71
CA GLY A 292 0.39 4.83 20.86
C GLY A 292 1.81 5.34 20.62
N ILE A 293 2.77 4.88 21.43
CA ILE A 293 4.18 5.28 21.33
C ILE A 293 4.78 4.93 19.97
N GLY A 294 4.19 3.97 19.26
CA GLY A 294 4.56 3.62 17.88
C GLY A 294 4.46 4.76 16.88
N LYS A 295 3.62 5.78 17.13
CA LYS A 295 3.52 6.97 16.27
C LYS A 295 4.82 7.77 16.20
N VAL A 296 5.71 7.61 17.18
CA VAL A 296 7.05 8.22 17.17
C VAL A 296 7.89 7.73 16.00
N TYR A 297 7.66 6.51 15.48
CA TYR A 297 8.36 6.02 14.30
C TYR A 297 8.17 6.94 13.08
N GLU A 298 6.92 7.31 12.78
CA GLU A 298 6.64 8.18 11.62
C GLU A 298 7.34 9.52 11.75
N LEU A 299 7.31 10.09 12.95
CA LEU A 299 7.99 11.33 13.28
C LEU A 299 9.51 11.20 13.07
N ALA A 300 10.11 10.15 13.60
CA ALA A 300 11.54 9.87 13.45
C ALA A 300 11.92 9.69 11.96
N LYS A 301 11.13 8.94 11.19
CA LYS A 301 11.34 8.78 9.74
C LYS A 301 11.30 10.12 8.99
N LYS A 302 10.31 10.98 9.29
CA LYS A 302 10.22 12.32 8.69
C LYS A 302 11.42 13.21 9.04
N MET A 303 12.08 12.94 10.16
CA MET A 303 13.28 13.64 10.60
C MET A 303 14.58 12.97 10.13
N GLY A 304 14.49 11.92 9.31
CA GLY A 304 15.64 11.26 8.67
C GLY A 304 16.35 10.19 9.50
N PHE A 305 15.75 9.74 10.60
CA PHE A 305 16.35 8.69 11.44
C PHE A 305 16.19 7.30 10.81
N GLU A 306 17.18 6.44 11.07
CA GLU A 306 17.02 5.00 10.98
C GLU A 306 16.22 4.51 12.19
N THR A 307 15.33 3.55 11.95
CA THR A 307 14.35 3.09 12.95
C THR A 307 14.38 1.58 13.11
N THR A 308 14.23 1.12 14.34
CA THR A 308 14.25 -0.30 14.68
C THR A 308 13.11 -0.65 15.62
N GLY A 309 12.66 -1.90 15.55
CA GLY A 309 11.61 -2.41 16.41
C GLY A 309 12.01 -3.72 17.05
N VAL A 310 11.83 -3.84 18.37
CA VAL A 310 12.05 -5.10 19.09
C VAL A 310 10.77 -5.43 19.83
N VAL A 311 10.19 -6.59 19.58
CA VAL A 311 8.93 -6.99 20.20
C VAL A 311 8.92 -8.50 20.45
N SER A 312 8.16 -8.94 21.46
CA SER A 312 7.92 -10.36 21.72
C SER A 312 7.20 -11.02 20.54
N GLU A 313 7.49 -12.30 20.29
CA GLU A 313 6.74 -13.14 19.34
C GLU A 313 5.24 -13.21 19.66
N MET A 314 4.83 -12.90 20.89
CA MET A 314 3.42 -12.74 21.24
C MET A 314 2.69 -11.76 20.30
N ALA A 315 3.38 -10.73 19.80
CA ALA A 315 2.82 -9.75 18.87
C ALA A 315 2.32 -10.37 17.56
N LYS A 316 2.90 -11.51 17.12
CA LYS A 316 2.46 -12.21 15.89
C LYS A 316 0.97 -12.59 15.91
N LYS A 317 0.36 -12.69 17.10
CA LYS A 317 -1.07 -13.01 17.28
C LYS A 317 -2.00 -11.79 17.21
N TYR A 318 -1.46 -10.58 17.35
CA TYR A 318 -2.26 -9.35 17.56
C TYR A 318 -2.18 -8.34 16.41
N GLY A 319 -1.34 -8.57 15.39
CA GLY A 319 -1.28 -7.73 14.18
C GLY A 319 0.14 -7.52 13.63
N GLY A 320 0.25 -6.64 12.63
CA GLY A 320 1.50 -6.33 11.93
C GLY A 320 2.41 -5.37 12.68
N LEU A 321 3.69 -5.38 12.31
CA LEU A 321 4.71 -4.48 12.86
C LEU A 321 4.57 -3.07 12.27
N SER A 322 5.12 -2.07 12.96
CA SER A 322 5.18 -0.71 12.45
C SER A 322 5.90 -0.68 11.11
N PRO A 323 5.26 -0.18 10.03
CA PRO A 323 5.92 -0.05 8.73
C PRO A 323 6.90 1.12 8.68
N TYR A 324 6.95 1.93 9.75
CA TYR A 324 7.96 2.96 9.94
C TYR A 324 9.14 2.47 10.77
N SER A 325 9.23 1.16 11.02
CA SER A 325 10.44 0.51 11.53
C SER A 325 11.22 -0.07 10.35
N ASP A 326 12.40 0.47 10.06
CA ASP A 326 13.27 0.01 8.96
C ASP A 326 13.74 -1.44 9.16
N THR A 327 13.91 -1.86 10.42
CA THR A 327 14.24 -3.24 10.77
C THR A 327 13.53 -3.64 12.04
N SER A 328 12.74 -4.70 11.97
CA SER A 328 11.99 -5.20 13.12
C SER A 328 12.43 -6.62 13.49
N PHE A 329 12.54 -6.85 14.79
CA PHE A 329 12.93 -8.11 15.38
C PHE A 329 11.82 -8.63 16.28
N TYR A 330 11.48 -9.90 16.08
CA TYR A 330 10.75 -10.67 17.07
C TYR A 330 11.75 -11.34 18.02
N VAL A 331 11.42 -11.36 19.31
CA VAL A 331 12.17 -12.11 20.33
C VAL A 331 11.26 -13.19 20.89
N LYS A 332 11.77 -14.43 20.97
CA LYS A 332 11.03 -15.54 21.55
C LYS A 332 10.93 -15.33 23.05
N ASP A 333 9.72 -15.05 23.53
CA ASP A 333 9.44 -14.69 24.90
C ASP A 333 8.00 -15.10 25.23
N ASP A 334 7.74 -15.55 26.45
CA ASP A 334 6.40 -15.91 26.93
C ASP A 334 5.68 -14.73 27.59
N SER A 335 6.33 -13.58 27.64
CA SER A 335 5.82 -12.32 28.14
C SER A 335 5.91 -11.20 27.09
N TRP A 336 5.28 -10.05 27.39
CA TRP A 336 5.41 -8.83 26.58
C TRP A 336 6.71 -8.05 26.86
N GLY A 337 7.46 -8.41 27.89
CA GLY A 337 8.58 -7.64 28.42
C GLY A 337 8.53 -7.52 29.95
N GLY A 338 9.41 -6.69 30.50
CA GLY A 338 9.59 -6.40 31.92
C GLY A 338 10.54 -7.38 32.60
N TYR A 339 10.45 -7.44 33.94
CA TYR A 339 11.16 -8.45 34.71
C TYR A 339 10.43 -9.80 34.68
N ARG A 340 11.21 -10.88 34.72
CA ARG A 340 10.65 -12.22 34.96
C ARG A 340 9.97 -12.24 36.33
N LYS A 341 8.79 -12.84 36.41
CA LYS A 341 7.95 -12.86 37.63
C LYS A 341 8.75 -13.33 38.85
N GLY A 342 8.80 -12.51 39.90
CA GLY A 342 9.51 -12.81 41.15
C GLY A 342 11.04 -12.68 41.07
N SER A 343 11.58 -12.10 39.99
CA SER A 343 13.02 -11.91 39.77
C SER A 343 13.35 -10.46 39.37
N LYS A 344 14.63 -10.09 39.48
CA LYS A 344 15.19 -8.86 38.89
C LYS A 344 15.90 -9.11 37.55
N THR A 345 15.72 -10.29 36.97
CA THR A 345 16.23 -10.62 35.65
C THR A 345 15.24 -10.17 34.59
N LEU A 346 15.68 -9.34 33.65
CA LEU A 346 14.86 -8.97 32.50
C LEU A 346 14.46 -10.20 31.68
N THR A 347 13.28 -10.13 31.10
CA THR A 347 12.85 -10.99 30.00
C THR A 347 13.73 -10.76 28.76
N ASP A 348 13.72 -11.70 27.81
CA ASP A 348 14.62 -11.63 26.67
C ASP A 348 14.25 -10.46 25.74
N THR A 349 12.95 -10.16 25.61
CA THR A 349 12.46 -9.00 24.86
C THR A 349 12.98 -7.70 25.47
N SER A 350 12.84 -7.51 26.78
CA SER A 350 13.31 -6.29 27.45
C SER A 350 14.82 -6.19 27.54
N LYS A 351 15.52 -7.34 27.63
CA LYS A 351 16.98 -7.39 27.49
C LYS A 351 17.41 -6.83 26.13
N ALA A 352 16.77 -7.29 25.05
CA ALA A 352 17.03 -6.84 23.69
C ALA A 352 16.65 -5.37 23.45
N MET A 353 15.64 -4.84 24.16
CA MET A 353 15.30 -3.41 24.13
C MET A 353 16.32 -2.54 24.86
N ILE A 354 16.64 -2.88 26.12
CA ILE A 354 17.30 -1.96 27.04
C ILE A 354 18.82 -2.03 26.97
N GLU A 355 19.41 -3.22 26.86
CA GLU A 355 20.88 -3.33 26.92
C GLU A 355 21.57 -2.64 25.73
N ASN A 356 20.87 -2.48 24.61
CA ASN A 356 21.34 -1.82 23.41
C ASN A 356 21.13 -0.29 23.42
N SER A 357 20.40 0.24 24.39
CA SER A 357 20.03 1.65 24.45
C SER A 357 21.13 2.51 25.08
N ASP A 358 21.43 3.66 24.50
CA ASP A 358 22.24 4.71 25.15
C ASP A 358 21.37 5.65 25.97
N LEU A 359 20.19 5.99 25.42
CA LEU A 359 19.17 6.79 26.07
C LEU A 359 17.82 6.07 26.03
N VAL A 360 17.17 5.96 27.18
CA VAL A 360 15.81 5.45 27.30
C VAL A 360 14.86 6.62 27.59
N VAL A 361 13.82 6.76 26.77
CA VAL A 361 12.79 7.79 26.95
C VAL A 361 11.44 7.13 27.15
N SER A 362 10.87 7.28 28.33
CA SER A 362 9.53 6.78 28.62
C SER A 362 8.55 7.95 28.66
N ILE A 363 7.53 7.92 27.79
CA ILE A 363 6.44 8.91 27.80
C ILE A 363 5.20 8.20 28.34
N GLY A 364 4.89 8.40 29.62
CA GLY A 364 3.99 7.51 30.36
C GLY A 364 4.53 6.08 30.38
N GLY A 365 3.62 5.10 30.44
CA GLY A 365 3.94 3.67 30.32
C GLY A 365 3.22 2.79 31.34
N GLY A 366 2.98 1.53 30.95
CA GLY A 366 2.48 0.50 31.87
C GLY A 366 3.61 -0.22 32.61
N ALA A 367 3.30 -1.32 33.30
CA ALA A 367 4.24 -2.08 34.11
C ALA A 367 5.54 -2.47 33.38
N VAL A 368 5.45 -2.92 32.11
CA VAL A 368 6.63 -3.26 31.30
C VAL A 368 7.57 -2.07 31.13
N SER A 369 7.02 -0.89 30.78
CA SER A 369 7.83 0.33 30.63
C SER A 369 8.44 0.78 31.96
N ALA A 370 7.75 0.56 33.08
CA ALA A 370 8.27 0.84 34.41
C ALA A 370 9.49 -0.03 34.73
N ASP A 371 9.37 -1.35 34.53
CA ASP A 371 10.43 -2.32 34.73
C ASP A 371 11.65 -2.03 33.86
N GLU A 372 11.41 -1.76 32.57
CA GLU A 372 12.45 -1.44 31.60
C GLU A 372 13.19 -0.13 31.93
N PHE A 373 12.45 0.88 32.38
CA PHE A 373 13.04 2.15 32.80
C PHE A 373 13.91 1.98 34.06
N ASP A 374 13.42 1.20 35.04
CA ASP A 374 14.19 0.88 36.24
C ASP A 374 15.44 0.07 35.92
N ALA A 375 15.35 -0.89 34.99
CA ALA A 375 16.50 -1.65 34.52
C ALA A 375 17.54 -0.75 33.83
N ALA A 376 17.09 0.17 32.97
CA ALA A 376 17.98 1.11 32.29
C ALA A 376 18.78 1.95 33.31
N ARG A 377 18.10 2.46 34.34
CA ARG A 377 18.75 3.22 35.43
C ARG A 377 19.72 2.35 36.24
N ALA A 378 19.34 1.12 36.57
CA ALA A 378 20.20 0.19 37.28
C ALA A 378 21.46 -0.18 36.48
N MET A 379 21.39 -0.15 35.14
CA MET A 379 22.52 -0.34 34.23
C MET A 379 23.34 0.95 34.00
N GLY A 380 22.98 2.07 34.64
CA GLY A 380 23.69 3.35 34.49
C GLY A 380 23.47 4.04 33.14
N LYS A 381 22.40 3.69 32.41
CA LYS A 381 22.05 4.32 31.12
C LYS A 381 21.33 5.65 31.36
N ASP A 382 21.43 6.56 30.39
CA ASP A 382 20.65 7.80 30.44
C ASP A 382 19.16 7.46 30.30
N ALA A 383 18.32 8.05 31.15
CA ALA A 383 16.89 7.75 31.19
C ALA A 383 16.07 9.01 31.49
N ILE A 384 15.05 9.27 30.65
CA ILE A 384 14.16 10.45 30.76
C ILE A 384 12.72 9.97 30.81
N PHE A 385 11.95 10.49 31.77
CA PHE A 385 10.53 10.22 31.91
C PHE A 385 9.70 11.48 31.66
N PHE A 386 8.67 11.35 30.84
CA PHE A 386 7.64 12.36 30.65
C PHE A 386 6.30 11.83 31.14
N GLU A 387 5.61 12.63 31.95
CA GLU A 387 4.24 12.29 32.36
C GLU A 387 3.28 12.38 31.17
N ALA A 388 2.44 11.34 31.05
CA ALA A 388 1.39 11.27 30.07
C ALA A 388 0.27 10.33 30.55
N ASP A 389 -0.95 10.69 30.22
CA ASP A 389 -2.13 9.87 30.50
C ASP A 389 -2.39 8.89 29.37
N LEU A 390 -2.75 7.66 29.74
CA LEU A 390 -3.38 6.70 28.83
C LEU A 390 -4.73 7.23 28.34
N ASP A 391 -5.22 6.77 27.18
CA ASP A 391 -6.52 7.20 26.66
C ASP A 391 -7.63 6.81 27.65
N HIS A 392 -8.34 7.82 28.18
CA HIS A 392 -9.31 7.63 29.26
C HIS A 392 -10.47 6.73 28.81
N LYS A 393 -10.89 6.84 27.54
CA LYS A 393 -11.99 6.06 26.98
C LYS A 393 -11.58 4.60 26.77
N ILE A 394 -10.41 4.36 26.17
CA ILE A 394 -9.88 3.00 25.97
C ILE A 394 -9.74 2.30 27.33
N ALA A 395 -9.19 2.98 28.32
CA ALA A 395 -8.98 2.41 29.65
C ALA A 395 -10.27 2.15 30.41
N THR A 396 -11.20 3.10 30.39
CA THR A 396 -12.54 2.94 30.98
C THR A 396 -13.27 1.75 30.34
N ASN A 397 -13.23 1.64 29.01
CA ASN A 397 -13.86 0.53 28.30
C ASN A 397 -13.18 -0.81 28.59
N LYS A 398 -11.86 -0.84 28.71
CA LYS A 398 -11.10 -2.04 29.08
C LYS A 398 -11.45 -2.49 30.50
N ALA A 399 -11.53 -1.58 31.47
CA ALA A 399 -11.92 -1.88 32.84
C ALA A 399 -13.34 -2.46 32.90
N LYS A 400 -14.31 -1.81 32.21
CA LYS A 400 -15.69 -2.32 32.09
C LYS A 400 -15.74 -3.72 31.46
N LYS A 401 -15.05 -3.92 30.33
CA LYS A 401 -14.99 -5.21 29.63
C LYS A 401 -14.45 -6.33 30.52
N ASN A 402 -13.49 -6.02 31.38
CA ASN A 402 -12.84 -6.98 32.27
C ASN A 402 -13.49 -7.05 33.66
N SER A 403 -14.65 -6.41 33.88
CA SER A 403 -15.30 -6.33 35.20
C SER A 403 -14.39 -5.83 36.33
N GLN A 404 -13.49 -4.90 35.99
CA GLN A 404 -12.58 -4.26 36.94
C GLN A 404 -13.14 -2.90 37.41
N PRO A 405 -12.75 -2.42 38.60
CA PRO A 405 -13.06 -1.06 39.03
C PRO A 405 -12.63 -0.03 37.99
N LEU A 406 -13.43 1.04 37.82
CA LEU A 406 -13.04 2.13 36.94
C LEU A 406 -11.73 2.77 37.42
N PRO A 407 -10.82 3.14 36.49
CA PRO A 407 -9.57 3.81 36.87
C PRO A 407 -9.85 5.10 37.64
N LYS A 408 -9.15 5.31 38.76
CA LYS A 408 -9.21 6.55 39.55
C LYS A 408 -8.18 7.58 39.06
N ASP A 409 -7.14 7.11 38.38
CA ASP A 409 -6.17 7.89 37.65
C ASP A 409 -5.86 7.21 36.31
N PHE A 410 -5.17 7.94 35.44
CA PHE A 410 -4.83 7.51 34.08
C PHE A 410 -3.34 7.62 33.80
N LYS A 411 -2.50 7.67 34.84
CA LYS A 411 -1.07 7.98 34.69
C LYS A 411 -0.18 6.75 34.42
N GLY A 412 -0.76 5.56 34.50
CA GLY A 412 -0.07 4.28 34.27
C GLY A 412 0.91 3.88 35.37
N ASP A 413 1.35 2.63 35.33
CA ASP A 413 2.22 2.05 36.37
C ASP A 413 3.60 2.72 36.41
N ALA A 414 4.09 3.20 35.26
CA ALA A 414 5.38 3.86 35.17
C ALA A 414 5.43 5.18 35.95
N HIS A 415 4.31 5.91 36.08
CA HIS A 415 4.27 7.15 36.86
C HIS A 415 4.55 6.91 38.34
N GLY A 416 3.93 5.91 38.96
CA GLY A 416 4.11 5.61 40.39
C GLY A 416 5.55 5.18 40.73
N SER A 417 6.12 4.27 39.93
CA SER A 417 7.48 3.76 40.13
C SER A 417 8.56 4.80 39.86
N ILE A 418 8.36 5.66 38.84
CA ILE A 418 9.40 6.60 38.38
C ILE A 418 9.29 7.95 39.11
N ALA A 419 8.10 8.53 39.29
CA ALA A 419 7.94 9.82 39.95
C ALA A 419 8.23 9.76 41.47
N GLY A 420 8.03 8.60 42.11
CA GLY A 420 8.39 8.37 43.51
C GLY A 420 9.90 8.27 43.77
N SER A 421 10.70 8.06 42.73
CA SER A 421 12.16 7.88 42.82
C SER A 421 12.92 9.22 42.76
N LYS A 422 12.71 10.09 43.75
CA LYS A 422 13.55 11.30 44.00
C LYS A 422 14.99 10.97 44.45
N LYS A 423 15.62 9.91 43.94
CA LYS A 423 17.04 9.62 44.22
C LYS A 423 17.89 10.22 43.10
N ARG A 424 18.64 11.25 43.51
CA ARG A 424 19.61 12.07 42.79
C ARG A 424 20.34 11.32 41.67
N VAL A 425 20.46 11.96 40.51
CA VAL A 425 21.53 11.70 39.54
C VAL A 425 22.85 11.67 40.32
N PRO A 426 23.62 10.56 40.31
CA PRO A 426 24.90 10.51 41.00
C PRO A 426 25.82 11.60 40.46
N SER A 427 26.34 12.44 41.36
CA SER A 427 27.22 13.58 41.06
C SER A 427 28.63 13.18 40.59
N SER A 428 28.85 11.96 40.12
CA SER A 428 30.15 11.45 39.68
C SER A 428 30.28 11.26 38.17
N VAL A 429 29.37 11.83 37.37
CA VAL A 429 29.49 11.86 35.90
C VAL A 429 29.42 13.32 35.40
N CYS A 430 30.30 14.17 35.92
CA CYS A 430 30.54 15.52 35.37
C CYS A 430 31.52 15.50 34.17
N GLY A 431 31.35 14.53 33.27
CA GLY A 431 32.14 14.44 32.04
C GLY A 431 31.27 14.03 30.86
N ASN A 432 30.90 15.01 30.02
CA ASN A 432 30.38 14.85 28.66
C ASN A 432 29.20 13.87 28.42
N SER A 433 28.26 13.74 29.37
CA SER A 433 26.95 13.14 29.09
C SER A 433 25.95 14.23 28.70
N ILE A 434 25.13 13.93 27.68
CA ILE A 434 24.01 14.73 27.16
C ILE A 434 23.04 15.19 28.27
N VAL A 435 23.06 14.52 29.44
CA VAL A 435 22.20 14.82 30.60
C VAL A 435 22.55 16.16 31.26
N THR A 436 23.80 16.61 31.24
CA THR A 436 24.21 17.84 31.94
C THR A 436 23.61 19.11 31.30
N ASP A 437 23.37 19.09 29.98
CA ASP A 437 22.69 20.18 29.26
C ASP A 437 21.15 20.08 29.33
N LEU A 438 20.60 18.96 29.78
CA LEU A 438 19.15 18.70 29.84
C LEU A 438 18.48 19.27 31.10
N ILE A 439 19.21 19.56 32.18
CA ILE A 439 18.62 19.91 33.49
C ILE A 439 18.88 21.37 33.92
N LEU A 440 19.87 22.08 33.35
CA LEU A 440 20.30 23.39 33.87
C LEU A 440 19.82 24.64 33.12
N ARG A 441 18.89 24.53 32.16
CA ARG A 441 18.27 25.74 31.56
C ARG A 441 16.73 25.68 31.62
N LYS A 442 16.22 26.26 32.70
CA LYS A 442 14.83 26.69 33.00
C LYS A 442 13.84 25.59 33.44
N PHE A 443 13.82 25.35 34.76
CA PHE A 443 12.58 25.48 35.53
C PHE A 443 12.40 26.94 35.93
#